data_AF-A0A7J3FBP3-F1
#
_entry.id   AF-A0A7J3FBP3-F1
#
_cell.length_a   1.000
_cell.length_b   1.000
_cell.length_c   1.000
_cell.angle_alpha   90.00
_cell.angle_beta   90.00
_cell.angle_gamma   90.00
#
_symmetry.space_group_name_H-M   'P 1'
#
loop_
_entity.id
_entity.type
_entity.pdbx_description
1 polymer ?
#
loop_
_entity_poly.entity_id
_entity_poly.type
_entity_poly.pdbx_seq_one_letter_code
_entity_poly.pdbx_strand_id
1 'polypeptide(L)'
;LMKEKGIGRPSTYSKIIDILLRRRYVFSKGGAIFNTRLGKAVYEYLAKNFGSLVSEELTRDLEAKIDAIENGQAWYQDVIKSIENDIRSVIERGGSA
;
A
#
# COMPACT_ATOMS: atom_id res chain seq x y z
N LEU A 1 -10.52 -9.90 -4.74
CA LEU A 1 -9.17 -9.77 -4.13
C LEU A 1 -8.94 -8.46 -3.37
N MET A 2 -8.70 -7.29 -3.98
CA MET A 2 -8.41 -6.05 -3.20
C MET A 2 -9.55 -5.66 -2.24
N LYS A 3 -10.78 -5.61 -2.78
CA LYS A 3 -12.01 -5.37 -1.99
C LYS A 3 -12.20 -6.39 -0.86
N GLU A 4 -12.01 -7.67 -1.14
CA GLU A 4 -12.11 -8.75 -0.14
C GLU A 4 -11.07 -8.62 0.98
N LYS A 5 -9.90 -8.09 0.66
CA LYS A 5 -8.80 -7.87 1.61
C LYS A 5 -8.89 -6.53 2.35
N GLY A 6 -9.92 -5.73 2.09
CA GLY A 6 -10.11 -4.41 2.69
C GLY A 6 -9.06 -3.37 2.29
N ILE A 7 -8.40 -3.55 1.14
CA ILE A 7 -7.34 -2.63 0.69
C ILE A 7 -7.82 -1.82 -0.53
N GLY A 8 -7.66 -0.50 -0.47
CA GLY A 8 -8.11 0.42 -1.51
C GLY A 8 -9.63 0.57 -1.60
N ARG A 9 -10.07 1.45 -2.49
CA ARG A 9 -11.48 1.83 -2.70
C ARG A 9 -11.89 1.62 -4.16
N PRO A 10 -13.19 1.54 -4.47
CA PRO A 10 -13.67 1.45 -5.85
C PRO A 10 -13.08 2.51 -6.78
N SER A 11 -12.82 3.72 -6.26
CA SER A 11 -12.19 4.82 -6.98
C SER A 11 -10.69 4.63 -7.27
N THR A 12 -9.99 3.75 -6.54
CA THR A 12 -8.53 3.59 -6.64
C THR A 12 -8.11 2.31 -7.38
N TYR A 13 -8.95 1.28 -7.45
CA TYR A 13 -8.58 -0.01 -8.05
C TYR A 13 -8.05 0.11 -9.48
N SER A 14 -8.82 0.70 -10.38
CA SER A 14 -8.40 0.85 -11.78
C SER A 14 -7.15 1.72 -11.91
N LYS A 15 -7.02 2.75 -11.04
CA LYS A 15 -5.86 3.65 -11.06
C LYS A 15 -4.58 2.96 -10.61
N ILE A 16 -4.67 2.09 -9.60
CA ILE A 16 -3.53 1.31 -9.10
C ILE A 16 -3.02 0.37 -10.19
N ILE A 17 -3.91 -0.39 -10.83
CA ILE A 17 -3.53 -1.30 -11.92
C ILE A 17 -2.89 -0.55 -13.09
N ASP A 18 -3.48 0.57 -13.49
CA ASP A 18 -2.94 1.43 -14.54
C ASP A 18 -1.52 1.96 -14.20
N ILE A 19 -1.27 2.35 -12.95
CA ILE A 19 0.06 2.77 -12.50
C ILE A 19 1.06 1.61 -12.55
N LEU A 20 0.68 0.40 -12.10
CA LEU A 20 1.55 -0.78 -12.13
C LEU A 20 1.93 -1.16 -13.57
N LEU A 21 0.99 -1.06 -14.51
CA LEU A 21 1.23 -1.28 -15.94
C LEU A 21 2.17 -0.21 -16.52
N ARG A 22 1.88 1.08 -16.27
CA ARG A 22 2.70 2.20 -16.77
C ARG A 22 4.14 2.16 -16.23
N ARG A 23 4.33 1.73 -14.98
CA ARG A 23 5.65 1.55 -14.36
C ARG A 23 6.33 0.23 -14.75
N ARG A 24 5.70 -0.61 -15.57
CA ARG A 24 6.21 -1.91 -16.03
C ARG A 24 6.51 -2.88 -14.88
N TYR A 25 5.77 -2.79 -13.77
CA TYR A 25 5.84 -3.80 -12.70
C TYR A 25 4.98 -5.02 -13.02
N VAL A 26 3.92 -4.82 -13.81
CA VAL A 26 3.09 -5.88 -14.34
C VAL A 26 2.87 -5.70 -15.84
N PHE A 27 2.42 -6.75 -16.52
CA PHE A 27 1.98 -6.72 -17.90
C PHE A 27 0.68 -7.51 -18.07
N SER A 28 -0.09 -7.22 -19.11
CA SER A 28 -1.31 -7.98 -19.43
C SER A 28 -1.08 -8.91 -20.62
N LYS A 29 -1.59 -10.13 -20.52
CA LYS A 29 -1.62 -11.11 -21.61
C LYS A 29 -2.92 -11.91 -21.53
N GLY A 30 -3.73 -11.87 -22.58
CA GLY A 30 -5.00 -12.62 -22.64
C GLY A 30 -6.02 -12.22 -21.55
N GLY A 31 -6.04 -10.96 -21.14
CA GLY A 31 -6.93 -10.46 -20.07
C GLY A 31 -6.45 -10.76 -18.64
N ALA A 32 -5.40 -11.57 -18.48
CA ALA A 32 -4.75 -11.79 -17.19
C ALA A 32 -3.57 -10.82 -16.98
N ILE A 33 -3.24 -10.57 -15.71
CA ILE A 33 -2.11 -9.72 -15.30
C ILE A 33 -1.01 -10.60 -14.72
N PHE A 34 0.22 -10.35 -15.16
CA PHE A 34 1.42 -11.08 -14.72
C PHE A 34 2.49 -10.10 -14.25
N ASN A 35 3.31 -10.51 -13.29
CA ASN A 35 4.44 -9.70 -12.82
C ASN A 35 5.59 -9.70 -13.84
N THR A 36 6.29 -8.57 -13.96
CA THR A 36 7.56 -8.52 -14.70
C THR A 36 8.73 -8.94 -13.80
N ARG A 37 9.90 -9.16 -14.39
CA ARG A 37 11.15 -9.35 -13.63
C ARG A 37 11.43 -8.16 -12.69
N LEU A 38 11.19 -6.93 -13.18
CA LEU A 38 11.34 -5.71 -12.40
C LEU A 38 10.33 -5.67 -11.25
N GLY A 39 9.05 -5.92 -11.52
CA GLY A 39 8.02 -5.93 -10.48
C GLY A 39 8.29 -6.95 -9.39
N LYS A 40 8.76 -8.15 -9.76
CA LYS A 40 9.18 -9.18 -8.81
C LYS A 40 10.34 -8.69 -7.93
N ALA A 41 11.40 -8.16 -8.52
CA ALA A 41 12.56 -7.68 -7.78
C ALA A 41 12.21 -6.53 -6.81
N VAL A 42 11.37 -5.58 -7.26
CA VAL A 42 10.89 -4.48 -6.40
C VAL A 42 10.05 -5.02 -5.24
N TYR A 43 9.13 -5.95 -5.51
CA TYR A 43 8.33 -6.57 -4.47
C TYR A 43 9.21 -7.30 -3.44
N GLU A 44 10.16 -8.13 -3.88
CA GLU A 44 11.06 -8.88 -3.00
C GLU A 44 11.93 -7.95 -2.14
N TYR A 45 12.45 -6.87 -2.72
CA TYR A 45 13.20 -5.86 -1.98
C TYR A 45 12.35 -5.18 -0.90
N LEU A 46 11.14 -4.76 -1.25
CA LEU A 46 10.23 -4.12 -0.30
C LEU A 46 9.77 -5.08 0.80
N ALA A 47 9.43 -6.32 0.43
CA ALA A 47 9.01 -7.34 1.39
C ALA A 47 10.14 -7.68 2.38
N LYS A 48 11.39 -7.74 1.90
CA LYS A 48 12.56 -8.06 2.74
C LYS A 48 12.94 -6.93 3.69
N ASN A 49 13.02 -5.70 3.19
CA ASN A 49 13.59 -4.57 3.96
C ASN A 49 12.52 -3.70 4.63
N PHE A 50 11.29 -3.73 4.12
CA PHE A 50 10.19 -2.86 4.55
C PHE A 50 8.87 -3.64 4.73
N GLY A 51 8.94 -4.94 5.04
CA GLY A 51 7.77 -5.83 5.07
C GLY A 51 6.63 -5.33 5.96
N SER A 52 6.92 -4.71 7.10
CA SER A 52 5.91 -4.08 7.96
C SER A 52 5.23 -2.87 7.29
N LEU A 53 5.97 -2.07 6.51
CA LEU A 53 5.46 -0.90 5.80
C LEU A 53 4.56 -1.27 4.61
N VAL A 54 4.86 -2.37 3.93
CA VAL A 54 4.12 -2.80 2.73
C VAL A 54 3.08 -3.89 3.02
N SER A 55 2.75 -4.10 4.29
CA SER A 55 1.79 -5.12 4.72
C SER A 55 0.35 -4.74 4.37
N GLU A 56 -0.46 -5.76 4.08
CA GLU A 56 -1.90 -5.57 3.85
C GLU A 56 -2.62 -5.10 5.12
N GLU A 57 -2.11 -5.47 6.29
CA GLU A 57 -2.63 -5.05 7.60
C GLU A 57 -2.47 -3.54 7.80
N LEU A 58 -1.25 -3.01 7.64
CA LEU A 58 -1.03 -1.57 7.74
C LEU A 58 -1.86 -0.78 6.70
N THR A 59 -2.03 -1.35 5.51
CA THR A 59 -2.88 -0.75 4.48
C THR A 59 -4.35 -0.69 4.92
N ARG A 60 -4.89 -1.76 5.52
CA ARG A 60 -6.25 -1.77 6.07
C ARG A 60 -6.41 -0.78 7.22
N ASP A 61 -5.44 -0.72 8.13
CA ASP A 61 -5.48 0.19 9.27
C ASP A 61 -5.51 1.64 8.81
N LEU A 62 -4.74 1.97 7.76
CA LEU A 62 -4.79 3.29 7.14
C LEU A 62 -6.16 3.60 6.55
N GLU A 63 -6.79 2.66 5.83
CA GLU A 63 -8.15 2.84 5.30
C GLU A 63 -9.17 3.08 6.42
N ALA A 64 -9.06 2.36 7.53
CA ALA A 64 -9.93 2.56 8.70
C ALA A 64 -9.74 3.93 9.35
N LYS A 65 -8.49 4.42 9.44
CA LYS A 65 -8.21 5.79 9.91
C LYS A 65 -8.82 6.84 8.97
N ILE A 66 -8.79 6.62 7.66
CA ILE A 66 -9.42 7.49 6.67
C ILE A 66 -10.95 7.48 6.83
N ASP A 67 -11.57 6.31 7.02
CA ASP A 67 -13.00 6.18 7.27
C ASP A 67 -13.43 6.91 8.55
N ALA A 68 -12.62 6.86 9.61
CA ALA A 68 -12.88 7.60 10.84
C ALA A 68 -12.90 9.12 10.61
N ILE A 69 -12.05 9.64 9.72
CA ILE A 69 -12.09 11.06 9.34
C ILE A 69 -13.38 11.37 8.57
N GLU A 70 -13.73 10.54 7.59
CA GLU A 70 -14.93 10.72 6.75
C GLU A 70 -16.22 10.74 7.60
N ASN A 71 -16.28 9.89 8.62
CA ASN A 71 -17.40 9.81 9.55
C ASN A 71 -17.36 10.86 10.69
N GLY A 72 -16.38 11.76 10.70
CA GLY A 72 -16.22 12.76 11.76
C GLY A 72 -15.81 12.20 13.13
N GLN A 73 -15.30 10.97 13.17
CA GLN A 73 -14.87 10.26 14.37
C GLN A 73 -13.39 10.50 14.71
N ALA A 74 -12.61 11.04 13.76
CA ALA A 74 -11.21 11.38 13.96
C ALA A 74 -10.85 12.72 13.29
N TRP A 75 -9.95 13.48 13.91
CA TRP A 75 -9.41 14.69 13.32
C TRP A 75 -8.23 14.37 12.41
N TYR A 76 -8.23 14.92 11.19
CA TYR A 76 -7.26 14.56 10.16
C TYR A 76 -5.81 14.84 10.58
N GLN A 77 -5.58 15.89 11.37
CA GLN A 77 -4.23 16.25 11.81
C GLN A 77 -3.65 15.21 12.78
N ASP A 78 -4.48 14.60 13.62
CA ASP A 78 -4.04 13.58 14.57
C ASP A 78 -3.74 12.27 13.85
N VAL A 79 -4.55 11.93 12.84
CA VAL A 79 -4.29 10.79 11.95
C VAL A 79 -2.97 10.97 11.19
N ILE A 80 -2.70 12.16 10.64
CA ILE A 80 -1.43 12.44 9.94
C ILE A 80 -0.24 12.25 10.89
N LYS A 81 -0.30 12.79 12.11
CA LYS A 81 0.76 12.61 13.12
C LYS A 81 0.98 11.14 13.47
N SER A 82 -0.11 10.37 13.62
CA SER A 82 -0.02 8.92 13.85
C SER A 82 0.68 8.22 12.70
N ILE A 83 0.31 8.51 11.45
CA ILE A 83 0.94 7.90 10.26
C ILE A 83 2.42 8.27 10.17
N GLU A 84 2.79 9.52 10.44
CA GLU A 84 4.20 9.93 10.43
C GLU A 84 5.02 9.13 11.46
N ASN A 85 4.48 8.95 12.67
CA ASN A 85 5.12 8.15 13.71
C ASN A 85 5.25 6.68 13.31
N ASP A 86 4.19 6.10 12.73
CA ASP A 86 4.17 4.71 12.26
C ASP A 86 5.26 4.50 11.19
N ILE A 87 5.32 5.37 10.17
CA ILE A 87 6.30 5.31 9.09
C ILE A 87 7.72 5.52 9.62
N ARG A 88 7.95 6.54 10.47
CA ARG A 88 9.27 6.83 11.04
C ARG A 88 9.81 5.62 11.82
N SER A 89 8.96 5.00 12.64
CA SER A 89 9.35 3.83 13.41
C SER A 89 9.73 2.63 12.54
N VAL A 90 9.12 2.50 11.35
CA VAL A 90 9.44 1.41 10.41
C VAL A 90 10.71 1.72 9.62
N ILE A 91 10.93 2.98 9.23
CA ILE A 91 12.15 3.41 8.53
C ILE A 91 13.37 3.27 9.44
N GLU A 92 13.29 3.66 10.71
CA GLU A 92 14.40 3.50 11.66
C GLU A 92 14.78 2.01 11.86
N ARG A 93 13.77 1.13 11.84
CA ARG A 93 13.97 -0.33 11.94
C ARG A 93 14.51 -0.94 10.64
N GLY A 94 14.08 -0.45 9.48
CA GLY A 94 14.50 -0.94 8.15
C GLY A 94 15.81 -0.33 7.62
N GLY A 95 16.23 0.83 8.12
CA GLY A 95 17.48 1.51 7.76
C GLY A 95 18.69 1.12 8.61
N SER A 96 18.53 0.18 9.55
CA SER A 96 19.60 -0.36 10.39
C SER A 96 20.27 -1.61 9.78
N ALA A 97 20.14 -1.83 8.47
CA ALA A 97 20.70 -2.97 7.74
C ALA A 97 21.71 -2.52 6.66
#